data_AF-A0A6N2MZK7-F1
#
_entry.id   AF-A0A6N2MZK7-F1
#
_cell.length_a   1.000
_cell.length_b   1.000
_cell.length_c   1.000
_cell.angle_alpha   90.00
_cell.angle_beta   90.00
_cell.angle_gamma   90.00
#
_symmetry.space_group_name_H-M   'P 1'
#
loop_
_entity.id
_entity.type
_entity.pdbx_description
1 polymer ?
#
loop_
_entity_poly.entity_id
_entity_poly.type
_entity_poly.pdbx_seq_one_letter_code
_entity_poly.pdbx_strand_id
1 'polypeptide(L)'
;MPWFFIIFLLGCTFNNLSAEAGHGKKLPSAVVVGTVYCDTCFQEDFSRNSHFIPGASVAVECRDEKSRQSFREEVKTDEHGEFEVHLPFSVTKHVKKIKRCSVKLLKSSEPNCAVASSATSSALHLKSRKQGTHIFSAGFFTFKPEKQPILCNQKPSIENSREFSSRKTSPASIDNPTFPPPLQDPTPPDLPPLPLLPPLPSQDS
;
A
#
# COMPACT_ATOMS: atom_id res chain seq x y z
N MET A 1 60.40 -25.82 38.83
CA MET A 1 58.99 -26.05 39.18
C MET A 1 58.10 -25.83 37.95
N PRO A 2 58.05 -26.79 36.99
CA PRO A 2 57.27 -26.63 35.76
C PRO A 2 55.88 -27.27 35.83
N TRP A 3 55.54 -27.95 36.94
CA TRP A 3 54.30 -28.71 37.07
C TRP A 3 53.06 -27.79 37.24
N PHE A 4 53.22 -26.60 37.83
CA PHE A 4 52.07 -25.70 38.06
C PHE A 4 51.46 -25.14 36.76
N PHE A 5 52.22 -25.02 35.66
CA PHE A 5 51.70 -24.54 34.39
C PHE A 5 50.90 -25.59 33.60
N ILE A 6 51.11 -26.88 33.87
CA ILE A 6 50.39 -27.96 33.18
C ILE A 6 48.94 -28.08 33.70
N ILE A 7 48.71 -27.75 34.98
CA ILE A 7 47.36 -27.83 35.59
C ILE A 7 46.46 -26.71 35.05
N PHE A 8 47.01 -25.53 34.74
CA PHE A 8 46.24 -24.41 34.20
C PHE A 8 45.82 -24.63 32.73
N LEU A 9 46.62 -25.37 31.95
CA LEU A 9 46.30 -25.71 30.56
C LEU A 9 45.32 -26.90 30.45
N LEU A 10 45.27 -27.79 31.45
CA LEU A 10 44.30 -28.90 31.49
C LEU A 10 42.90 -28.47 31.99
N GLY A 11 42.77 -27.28 32.60
CA GLY A 11 41.50 -26.75 33.09
C GLY A 11 40.61 -26.09 32.03
N CYS A 12 41.14 -25.83 30.82
CA CYS A 12 40.40 -25.13 29.76
C CYS A 12 39.76 -26.06 28.71
N THR A 13 39.82 -27.38 28.88
CA THR A 13 39.26 -28.32 27.87
C THR A 13 37.80 -28.71 28.11
N PHE A 14 37.15 -28.21 29.17
CA PHE A 14 35.72 -28.40 29.41
C PHE A 14 35.03 -27.05 29.53
N ASN A 15 34.66 -26.47 28.40
CA ASN A 15 33.44 -25.66 28.22
C ASN A 15 33.28 -25.33 26.73
N ASN A 16 33.33 -26.35 25.86
CA ASN A 16 32.53 -26.29 24.63
C ASN A 16 31.09 -26.65 25.00
N LEU A 17 30.47 -25.87 25.90
CA LEU A 17 29.03 -25.75 25.87
C LEU A 17 28.75 -24.78 24.73
N SER A 18 28.87 -25.29 23.51
CA SER A 18 28.08 -24.75 22.43
C SER A 18 26.65 -24.94 22.90
N ALA A 19 26.10 -23.90 23.52
CA ALA A 19 24.68 -23.77 23.66
C ALA A 19 24.19 -23.85 22.22
N GLU A 20 23.79 -25.06 21.83
CA GLU A 20 22.88 -25.25 20.73
C GLU A 20 21.68 -24.41 21.15
N ALA A 21 21.69 -23.15 20.70
CA ALA A 21 20.53 -22.29 20.71
C ALA A 21 19.54 -23.10 19.90
N GLY A 22 18.74 -23.88 20.62
CA GLY A 22 17.79 -24.81 20.05
C GLY A 22 17.11 -24.02 18.97
N HIS A 23 17.18 -24.53 17.74
CA HIS A 23 16.62 -23.89 16.57
C HIS A 23 15.11 -23.88 16.81
N GLY A 24 14.67 -22.93 17.63
CA GLY A 24 13.31 -22.76 18.08
C GLY A 24 12.59 -22.43 16.82
N LYS A 25 11.91 -23.42 16.26
CA LYS A 25 11.20 -23.30 15.00
C LYS A 25 10.28 -22.10 15.17
N LYS A 26 10.65 -20.95 14.58
CA LYS A 26 9.85 -19.73 14.64
C LYS A 26 8.46 -20.12 14.17
N LEU A 27 7.48 -20.01 15.07
CA LEU A 27 6.12 -20.38 14.73
C LEU A 27 5.69 -19.54 13.52
N PRO A 28 5.00 -20.14 12.53
CA PRO A 28 4.55 -19.42 11.36
C PRO A 28 3.64 -18.26 11.78
N SER A 29 4.11 -17.03 11.53
CA SER A 29 3.37 -15.81 11.74
C SER A 29 2.61 -15.45 10.46
N ALA A 30 1.43 -14.86 10.61
CA ALA A 30 0.66 -14.33 9.49
C ALA A 30 0.02 -13.00 9.86
N VAL A 31 -0.09 -12.14 8.86
CA VAL A 31 -0.60 -10.78 8.98
C VAL A 31 -1.61 -10.54 7.87
N VAL A 32 -2.72 -9.88 8.18
CA VAL A 32 -3.68 -9.39 7.21
C VAL A 32 -3.52 -7.89 7.07
N VAL A 33 -3.38 -7.41 5.84
CA VAL A 33 -3.29 -5.99 5.50
C VAL A 33 -4.36 -5.60 4.50
N GLY A 34 -4.84 -4.37 4.58
CA GLY A 34 -5.75 -3.80 3.60
C GLY A 34 -5.81 -2.28 3.73
N THR A 35 -6.55 -1.65 2.83
CA THR A 35 -6.61 -0.20 2.75
C THR A 35 -8.05 0.27 2.63
N VAL A 36 -8.40 1.34 3.32
CA VAL A 36 -9.72 1.97 3.33
C VAL A 36 -9.64 3.35 2.71
N TYR A 37 -10.52 3.62 1.75
CA TYR A 37 -10.63 4.93 1.12
C TYR A 37 -12.08 5.37 0.94
N CYS A 38 -12.28 6.66 0.73
CA CYS A 38 -13.54 7.25 0.37
C CYS A 38 -13.68 7.24 -1.16
N ASP A 39 -14.71 6.56 -1.65
CA ASP A 39 -15.19 6.68 -3.01
C ASP A 39 -16.23 7.81 -3.08
N THR A 40 -15.73 9.03 -3.21
CA THR A 40 -16.55 10.26 -3.25
C THR A 40 -17.52 10.28 -4.42
N CYS A 41 -17.12 9.72 -5.56
CA CYS A 41 -17.86 9.83 -6.82
C CYS A 41 -18.58 8.56 -7.25
N PHE A 42 -18.68 7.58 -6.37
CA PHE A 42 -19.33 6.29 -6.62
C PHE A 42 -18.71 5.55 -7.81
N GLN A 43 -17.40 5.75 -8.01
CA GLN A 43 -16.63 5.02 -8.99
C GLN A 43 -16.02 3.82 -8.28
N GLU A 44 -16.38 2.62 -8.71
CA GLU A 44 -15.98 1.36 -8.07
C GLU A 44 -14.45 1.16 -7.96
N ASP A 45 -13.66 2.00 -8.64
CA ASP A 45 -12.20 2.06 -8.61
C ASP A 45 -11.66 3.34 -7.96
N PHE A 46 -10.43 3.29 -7.47
CA PHE A 46 -9.74 4.46 -6.92
C PHE A 46 -9.58 5.55 -7.98
N SER A 47 -10.30 6.66 -7.80
CA SER A 47 -10.35 7.79 -8.74
C SER A 47 -9.54 8.97 -8.22
N ARG A 48 -9.36 10.02 -9.05
CA ARG A 48 -8.72 11.28 -8.59
C ARG A 48 -9.47 11.96 -7.44
N ASN A 49 -10.76 11.63 -7.27
CA ASN A 49 -11.63 12.18 -6.23
C ASN A 49 -11.71 11.27 -5.00
N SER A 50 -10.96 10.16 -5.01
CA SER A 50 -10.85 9.25 -3.88
C SER A 50 -9.70 9.65 -2.97
N HIS A 51 -9.90 9.51 -1.67
CA HIS A 51 -8.85 9.75 -0.67
C HIS A 51 -8.87 8.67 0.41
N PHE A 52 -7.72 8.36 0.98
CA PHE A 52 -7.62 7.39 2.07
C PHE A 52 -8.31 7.92 3.33
N ILE A 53 -8.89 7.02 4.13
CA ILE A 53 -9.60 7.38 5.35
C ILE A 53 -8.78 6.91 6.56
N PRO A 54 -8.08 7.81 7.26
CA PRO A 54 -7.44 7.52 8.54
C PRO A 54 -8.45 7.30 9.66
N GLY A 55 -8.19 6.35 10.56
CA GLY A 55 -9.03 6.10 11.72
C GLY A 55 -10.37 5.41 11.46
N ALA A 56 -10.58 4.84 10.26
CA ALA A 56 -11.74 4.00 9.96
C ALA A 56 -11.68 2.69 10.77
N SER A 57 -12.79 2.31 11.40
CA SER A 57 -12.91 1.05 12.14
C SER A 57 -13.19 -0.13 11.20
N VAL A 58 -12.38 -1.17 11.33
CA VAL A 58 -12.43 -2.39 10.52
C VAL A 58 -12.35 -3.62 11.43
N ALA A 59 -13.11 -4.67 11.13
CA ALA A 59 -12.99 -5.96 11.82
C ALA A 59 -12.46 -7.06 10.89
N VAL A 60 -11.46 -7.80 11.36
CA VAL A 60 -11.00 -9.05 10.73
C VAL A 60 -11.61 -10.21 11.51
N GLU A 61 -12.37 -11.06 10.83
CA GLU A 61 -13.06 -12.21 11.42
C GLU A 61 -12.67 -13.50 10.69
N CYS A 62 -12.14 -14.50 11.42
CA CYS A 62 -11.78 -15.81 10.90
C CYS A 62 -12.67 -16.89 11.49
N ARG A 63 -13.37 -17.63 10.62
CA ARG A 63 -14.27 -18.72 11.03
C ARG A 63 -13.55 -20.06 11.07
N ASP A 64 -13.80 -20.83 12.13
CA ASP A 64 -13.41 -22.24 12.22
C ASP A 64 -14.66 -23.12 12.02
N GLU A 65 -14.58 -24.15 11.17
CA GLU A 65 -15.71 -25.06 10.95
C GLU A 65 -15.92 -26.02 12.12
N LYS A 66 -14.85 -26.33 12.86
CA LYS A 66 -14.87 -27.37 13.90
C LYS A 66 -15.01 -26.81 15.31
N SER A 67 -14.80 -25.50 15.49
CA SER A 67 -14.79 -24.85 16.79
C SER A 67 -15.82 -23.75 16.84
N ARG A 68 -16.46 -23.55 18.00
CA ARG A 68 -17.33 -22.39 18.24
C ARG A 68 -16.56 -21.08 18.35
N GLN A 69 -15.22 -21.13 18.32
CA GLN A 69 -14.36 -20.00 18.59
C GLN A 69 -13.88 -19.40 17.27
N SER A 70 -14.52 -18.30 16.87
CA SER A 70 -14.03 -17.44 15.80
C SER A 70 -13.05 -16.42 16.37
N PHE A 71 -11.97 -16.17 15.64
CA PHE A 71 -11.12 -15.02 15.93
C PHE A 71 -11.79 -13.77 15.36
N ARG A 72 -11.87 -12.71 16.15
CA ARG A 72 -12.32 -11.39 15.71
C ARG A 72 -11.46 -10.33 16.37
N GLU A 73 -10.92 -9.44 15.57
CA GLU A 73 -10.16 -8.28 16.03
C GLU A 73 -10.66 -7.03 15.29
N GLU A 74 -10.85 -5.95 16.04
CA GLU A 74 -11.22 -4.63 15.51
C GLU A 74 -10.03 -3.70 15.61
N VAL A 75 -9.67 -3.07 14.50
CA VAL A 75 -8.56 -2.14 14.38
C VAL A 75 -9.02 -0.85 13.70
N LYS A 76 -8.20 0.19 13.83
CA LYS A 76 -8.36 1.43 13.09
C LYS A 76 -7.29 1.55 12.02
N THR A 77 -7.62 2.18 10.91
CA THR A 77 -6.64 2.53 9.89
C THR A 77 -5.68 3.64 10.36
N ASP A 78 -4.46 3.61 9.84
CA ASP A 78 -3.42 4.61 10.07
C ASP A 78 -3.60 5.88 9.20
N GLU A 79 -2.63 6.79 9.22
CA GLU A 79 -2.67 8.03 8.41
C GLU A 79 -2.72 7.81 6.89
N HIS A 80 -2.38 6.62 6.39
CA HIS A 80 -2.45 6.26 4.97
C HIS A 80 -3.73 5.47 4.65
N GLY A 81 -4.64 5.31 5.62
CA GLY A 81 -5.84 4.49 5.47
C GLY A 81 -5.53 2.99 5.44
N GLU A 82 -4.33 2.56 5.83
CA GLU A 82 -3.94 1.15 5.88
C GLU A 82 -4.27 0.55 7.25
N PHE A 83 -4.61 -0.73 7.29
CA PHE A 83 -4.76 -1.49 8.53
C PHE A 83 -3.93 -2.76 8.49
N GLU A 84 -3.45 -3.18 9.66
CA GLU A 84 -2.69 -4.41 9.86
C GLU A 84 -3.25 -5.20 11.05
N VAL A 85 -3.44 -6.52 10.87
CA VAL A 85 -3.89 -7.43 11.94
C VAL A 85 -3.01 -8.67 11.98
N HIS A 86 -2.42 -8.95 13.14
CA HIS A 86 -1.67 -10.18 13.39
C HIS A 86 -2.61 -11.35 13.69
N LEU A 87 -2.55 -12.39 12.86
CA LEU A 87 -3.37 -13.58 13.09
C LEU A 87 -2.78 -14.45 14.20
N PRO A 88 -3.60 -14.92 15.16
CA PRO A 88 -3.11 -15.79 16.22
C PRO A 88 -2.73 -17.16 15.65
N PHE A 89 -1.83 -17.86 16.35
CA PHE A 89 -1.32 -19.17 15.93
C PHE A 89 -2.43 -20.21 15.65
N SER A 90 -3.54 -20.14 16.39
CA SER A 90 -4.73 -21.00 16.20
C SER A 90 -5.33 -20.92 14.79
N VAL A 91 -5.18 -19.77 14.13
CA VAL A 91 -5.58 -19.53 12.74
C VAL A 91 -4.44 -19.89 11.78
N THR A 92 -3.19 -19.50 12.09
CA THR A 92 -2.04 -19.68 11.18
C THR A 92 -1.56 -21.12 11.07
N LYS A 93 -1.87 -21.98 12.04
CA LYS A 93 -1.56 -23.43 12.02
C LYS A 93 -2.09 -24.13 10.75
N HIS A 94 -3.20 -23.64 10.19
CA HIS A 94 -3.79 -24.22 8.98
C HIS A 94 -4.11 -23.12 7.97
N VAL A 95 -3.41 -23.09 6.83
CA VAL A 95 -3.65 -22.13 5.74
C VAL A 95 -5.12 -22.13 5.27
N LYS A 96 -5.80 -23.29 5.34
CA LYS A 96 -7.24 -23.40 5.03
C LYS A 96 -8.12 -22.53 5.95
N LYS A 97 -7.70 -22.25 7.19
CA LYS A 97 -8.42 -21.35 8.11
C LYS A 97 -8.24 -19.88 7.72
N ILE A 98 -7.09 -19.52 7.17
CA ILE A 98 -6.84 -18.15 6.67
C ILE A 98 -7.76 -17.81 5.49
N LYS A 99 -8.05 -18.80 4.62
CA LYS A 99 -9.05 -18.65 3.55
C LYS A 99 -10.48 -18.41 4.04
N ARG A 100 -10.73 -18.58 5.35
CA ARG A 100 -12.04 -18.34 6.00
C ARG A 100 -12.04 -17.07 6.85
N CYS A 101 -10.99 -16.27 6.73
CA CYS A 101 -10.96 -14.92 7.25
C CYS A 101 -11.66 -13.98 6.26
N SER A 102 -12.39 -13.04 6.82
CA SER A 102 -13.11 -11.99 6.10
C SER A 102 -12.88 -10.67 6.81
N VAL A 103 -12.97 -9.57 6.06
CA VAL A 103 -12.79 -8.23 6.61
C VAL A 103 -14.07 -7.45 6.44
N LYS A 104 -14.52 -6.80 7.51
CA LYS A 104 -15.76 -6.01 7.56
C LYS A 104 -15.45 -4.57 7.89
N LEU A 105 -15.97 -3.65 7.08
CA LEU A 105 -16.03 -2.24 7.44
C LEU A 105 -17.05 -2.05 8.55
N LEU A 106 -16.66 -1.35 9.63
CA LEU A 106 -17.56 -1.08 10.76
C LEU A 106 -18.02 0.37 10.75
N LYS A 107 -17.09 1.32 10.66
CA LYS A 107 -17.39 2.75 10.77
C LYS A 107 -16.32 3.60 10.10
N SER A 108 -16.75 4.61 9.37
CA SER A 108 -15.85 5.67 8.88
C SER A 108 -15.58 6.70 9.97
N SER A 109 -14.36 7.23 10.00
CA SER A 109 -14.02 8.41 10.80
C SER A 109 -14.57 9.71 10.20
N GLU A 110 -14.96 9.67 8.91
CA GLU A 110 -15.45 10.83 8.18
C GLU A 110 -16.98 10.82 8.06
N PRO A 111 -17.69 11.86 8.54
CA PRO A 111 -19.15 11.91 8.50
C PRO A 111 -19.68 12.04 7.06
N ASN A 112 -18.94 12.73 6.19
CA ASN A 112 -19.33 12.94 4.79
C ASN A 112 -19.06 11.73 3.89
N CYS A 113 -18.42 10.68 4.43
CA CYS A 113 -18.10 9.45 3.73
C CYS A 113 -18.31 8.24 4.65
N ALA A 114 -19.56 8.01 5.04
CA ALA A 114 -19.91 7.08 6.12
C ALA A 114 -20.60 5.79 5.66
N VAL A 115 -21.06 5.71 4.40
CA VAL A 115 -21.79 4.54 3.89
C VAL A 115 -20.81 3.52 3.34
N ALA A 116 -20.76 2.31 3.90
CA ALA A 116 -19.92 1.25 3.35
C ALA A 116 -20.40 0.88 1.93
N SER A 117 -19.51 0.96 0.92
CA SER A 117 -19.82 0.62 -0.47
C SER A 117 -19.28 -0.75 -0.84
N SER A 118 -18.03 -1.07 -0.48
CA SER A 118 -17.47 -2.41 -0.62
C SER A 118 -17.82 -3.27 0.60
N ALA A 119 -18.84 -4.11 0.45
CA ALA A 119 -19.27 -5.04 1.48
C ALA A 119 -18.42 -6.32 1.42
N THR A 120 -17.38 -6.35 2.26
CA THR A 120 -16.65 -7.57 2.67
C THR A 120 -15.79 -8.21 1.55
N SER A 121 -14.46 -8.05 1.60
CA SER A 121 -13.57 -8.89 0.78
C SER A 121 -13.67 -10.33 1.30
N SER A 122 -14.09 -11.25 0.44
CA SER A 122 -14.25 -12.66 0.76
C SER A 122 -12.97 -13.49 0.56
N ALA A 123 -11.93 -12.92 -0.08
CA ALA A 123 -10.71 -13.65 -0.39
C ALA A 123 -9.47 -12.89 0.08
N LEU A 124 -8.82 -13.41 1.12
CA LEU A 124 -7.46 -13.02 1.47
C LEU A 124 -6.48 -13.68 0.50
N HIS A 125 -5.62 -12.88 -0.13
CA HIS A 125 -4.60 -13.35 -1.06
C HIS A 125 -3.21 -13.24 -0.43
N LEU A 126 -2.34 -14.23 -0.61
CA LEU A 126 -0.97 -14.12 -0.15
C LEU A 126 -0.26 -13.03 -0.98
N LYS A 127 0.13 -11.93 -0.31
CA LYS A 127 0.84 -10.78 -0.92
C LYS A 127 2.33 -11.03 -0.98
N SER A 128 2.94 -11.44 0.14
CA SER A 128 4.38 -11.69 0.23
C SER A 128 4.76 -12.51 1.46
N ARG A 129 6.03 -12.88 1.57
CA ARG A 129 6.61 -13.51 2.76
C ARG A 129 7.88 -12.76 3.16
N LYS A 130 7.94 -12.28 4.41
CA LYS A 130 9.10 -11.54 4.95
C LYS A 130 9.51 -12.14 6.28
N GLN A 131 10.78 -12.54 6.41
CA GLN A 131 11.37 -13.05 7.67
C GLN A 131 10.58 -14.18 8.36
N GLY A 132 9.92 -15.04 7.59
CA GLY A 132 9.07 -16.13 8.10
C GLY A 132 7.61 -15.75 8.39
N THR A 133 7.25 -14.48 8.24
CA THR A 133 5.88 -13.97 8.33
C THR A 133 5.21 -13.97 6.96
N HIS A 134 4.00 -14.52 6.87
CA HIS A 134 3.16 -14.47 5.67
C HIS A 134 2.26 -13.24 5.70
N ILE A 135 2.31 -12.41 4.66
CA ILE A 135 1.49 -11.21 4.55
C ILE A 135 0.34 -11.50 3.57
N PHE A 136 -0.88 -11.42 4.05
CA PHE A 136 -2.11 -11.61 3.28
C PHE A 136 -2.76 -10.25 3.01
N SER A 137 -3.07 -9.97 1.75
CA SER A 137 -3.83 -8.81 1.35
C SER A 137 -5.33 -9.11 1.40
N ALA A 138 -6.08 -8.24 2.05
CA ALA A 138 -7.54 -8.16 1.99
C ALA A 138 -8.02 -7.21 0.88
N GLY A 139 -7.10 -6.56 0.16
CA GLY A 139 -7.44 -5.61 -0.90
C GLY A 139 -7.93 -4.27 -0.35
N PHE A 140 -8.83 -3.65 -1.12
CA PHE A 140 -9.32 -2.31 -0.88
C PHE A 140 -10.78 -2.30 -0.42
N PHE A 141 -11.08 -1.40 0.50
CA PHE A 141 -12.40 -1.22 1.08
C PHE A 141 -12.82 0.23 0.94
N THR A 142 -14.10 0.43 0.64
CA THR A 142 -14.60 1.77 0.31
C THR A 142 -15.78 2.16 1.19
N PHE A 143 -15.69 3.35 1.74
CA PHE A 143 -16.87 4.11 2.15
C PHE A 143 -17.25 5.06 1.02
N LYS A 144 -18.49 5.52 1.02
CA LYS A 144 -19.00 6.53 0.11
C LYS A 144 -19.90 7.53 0.84
N PRO A 145 -20.08 8.73 0.30
CA PRO A 145 -21.14 9.63 0.73
C PRO A 145 -22.53 9.00 0.58
N GLU A 146 -23.50 9.48 1.35
CA GLU A 146 -24.91 9.08 1.18
C GLU A 146 -25.49 9.55 -0.17
N LYS A 147 -25.03 10.70 -0.66
CA LYS A 147 -25.44 11.28 -1.95
C LYS A 147 -24.20 11.64 -2.76
N GLN A 148 -24.23 11.33 -4.05
CA GLN A 148 -23.15 11.66 -4.96
C GLN A 148 -23.03 13.19 -5.10
N PRO A 149 -21.83 13.77 -4.93
CA PRO A 149 -21.61 15.18 -5.18
C PRO A 149 -21.83 15.56 -6.64
N ILE A 150 -22.40 16.74 -6.89
CA ILE A 150 -22.71 17.25 -8.24
C ILE A 150 -21.44 17.37 -9.10
N LEU A 151 -20.30 17.68 -8.48
CA LEU A 151 -19.01 17.87 -9.14
C LEU A 151 -18.44 16.59 -9.79
N CYS A 152 -18.96 15.41 -9.46
CA CYS A 152 -18.50 14.13 -10.03
C CYS A 152 -18.83 13.97 -11.53
N ASN A 153 -19.78 14.77 -12.05
CA ASN A 153 -20.15 14.77 -13.47
C ASN A 153 -19.43 15.85 -14.29
N GLN A 154 -18.58 16.66 -13.65
CA GLN A 154 -17.85 17.71 -14.34
C GLN A 154 -16.51 17.14 -14.81
N LYS A 155 -16.41 16.88 -16.12
CA LYS A 155 -15.11 16.66 -16.76
C LYS A 155 -14.25 17.90 -16.46
N PRO A 156 -13.00 17.77 -15.98
CA PRO A 156 -12.14 18.93 -15.86
C PRO A 156 -12.01 19.51 -17.26
N SER A 157 -12.63 20.67 -17.50
CA SER A 157 -12.29 21.47 -18.66
C SER A 157 -10.83 21.84 -18.45
N ILE A 158 -9.96 21.37 -19.33
CA ILE A 158 -8.66 21.99 -19.52
C ILE A 158 -9.00 23.38 -20.05
N GLU A 159 -9.19 24.32 -19.13
CA GLU A 159 -9.30 25.73 -19.46
C GLU A 159 -7.90 26.12 -19.95
N ASN A 160 -7.76 26.19 -21.27
CA ASN A 160 -6.58 26.79 -21.89
C ASN A 160 -6.38 28.14 -21.22
N SER A 161 -5.24 28.31 -20.55
CA SER A 161 -4.74 29.58 -20.04
C SER A 161 -4.42 30.53 -21.20
N ARG A 162 -5.44 30.96 -21.96
CA ARG A 162 -5.32 31.93 -23.05
C ARG A 162 -6.54 32.83 -23.17
N GLU A 163 -7.14 33.23 -22.05
CA GLU A 163 -8.21 34.24 -22.10
C GLU A 163 -8.17 35.21 -20.91
N PHE A 164 -6.98 35.73 -20.62
CA PHE A 164 -6.81 36.98 -19.87
C PHE A 164 -5.81 37.90 -20.59
N SER A 165 -6.01 38.09 -21.89
CA SER A 165 -5.32 39.11 -22.68
C SER A 165 -6.23 39.59 -23.80
N SER A 166 -7.34 40.23 -23.44
CA SER A 166 -8.17 41.02 -24.38
C SER A 166 -9.12 41.96 -23.62
N ARG A 167 -8.63 42.73 -22.64
CA ARG A 167 -9.28 43.99 -22.26
C ARG A 167 -8.23 45.07 -22.04
N LYS A 168 -7.94 45.76 -23.14
CA LYS A 168 -7.22 47.02 -23.17
C LYS A 168 -8.18 48.10 -22.65
N THR A 169 -7.92 48.65 -21.48
CA THR A 169 -8.40 49.97 -21.08
C THR A 169 -7.28 50.62 -20.27
N SER A 170 -6.68 51.65 -20.85
CA SER A 170 -5.62 52.50 -20.30
C SER A 170 -6.07 53.18 -18.99
N PRO A 171 -5.17 53.56 -18.06
CA PRO A 171 -4.35 54.77 -18.26
C PRO A 171 -2.90 54.75 -17.71
N ALA A 172 -2.11 55.68 -18.27
CA ALA A 172 -0.95 56.42 -17.74
C ALA A 172 0.25 55.68 -17.09
N SER A 173 1.39 55.79 -17.80
CA SER A 173 2.79 55.98 -17.37
C SER A 173 3.21 55.64 -15.93
N ILE A 174 4.24 54.80 -15.80
CA ILE A 174 5.55 55.10 -15.16
C ILE A 174 6.53 53.93 -15.44
N ASP A 175 7.69 54.31 -15.99
CA ASP A 175 9.02 53.70 -16.01
C ASP A 175 9.27 52.23 -16.43
N ASN A 176 10.02 52.14 -17.54
CA ASN A 176 10.79 50.99 -18.02
C ASN A 176 11.73 50.43 -16.96
N PRO A 177 11.93 49.10 -16.97
CA PRO A 177 13.28 48.59 -17.09
C PRO A 177 13.39 47.65 -18.30
N THR A 178 14.32 47.99 -19.19
CA THR A 178 14.73 47.16 -20.33
C THR A 178 15.24 45.81 -19.85
N PHE A 179 14.51 44.73 -20.17
CA PHE A 179 15.02 43.37 -20.04
C PHE A 179 15.87 43.01 -21.28
N PRO A 180 17.07 42.42 -21.12
CA PRO A 180 17.86 41.92 -22.23
C PRO A 180 17.16 40.73 -22.91
N PRO A 181 17.39 40.49 -24.22
CA PRO A 181 16.73 39.41 -24.94
C PRO A 181 17.15 38.03 -24.39
N PRO A 182 16.29 37.00 -24.52
CA PRO A 182 16.60 35.65 -24.05
C PRO A 182 17.80 35.08 -24.79
N LEU A 183 18.72 34.46 -24.05
CA LEU A 183 19.76 33.59 -24.61
C LEU A 183 19.10 32.46 -25.40
N GLN A 184 19.54 32.24 -26.64
CA GLN A 184 19.12 31.10 -27.46
C GLN A 184 19.64 29.81 -26.83
N ASP A 185 18.76 28.83 -26.63
CA ASP A 185 19.15 27.48 -26.23
C ASP A 185 20.05 26.84 -27.31
N PRO A 186 21.10 26.09 -26.91
CA PRO A 186 21.96 25.41 -27.86
C PRO A 186 21.18 24.29 -28.57
N THR A 187 21.36 24.23 -29.89
CA THR A 187 20.80 23.16 -30.73
C THR A 187 21.30 21.79 -30.24
N PRO A 188 20.42 20.79 -30.05
CA PRO A 188 20.86 19.44 -29.67
C PRO A 188 21.69 18.82 -30.81
N PRO A 189 22.72 18.02 -30.50
CA PRO A 189 23.55 17.40 -31.53
C PRO A 189 22.76 16.33 -32.29
N ASP A 190 22.98 16.26 -33.61
CA ASP A 190 22.44 15.23 -34.48
C ASP A 190 22.87 13.83 -33.99
N LEU A 191 21.90 13.03 -33.56
CA LEU A 191 22.11 11.61 -33.27
C LEU A 191 22.05 10.81 -34.58
N PRO A 192 22.97 9.84 -34.79
CA PRO A 192 22.92 8.98 -35.98
C PRO A 192 21.66 8.09 -35.97
N PRO A 193 21.14 7.71 -37.14
CA PRO A 193 19.93 6.89 -37.23
C PRO A 193 20.16 5.52 -36.57
N LEU A 194 19.19 5.06 -35.78
CA LEU A 194 19.20 3.70 -35.26
C LEU A 194 19.11 2.66 -36.40
N PRO A 195 19.83 1.52 -36.31
CA PRO A 195 19.73 0.46 -37.30
C PRO A 195 18.32 -0.14 -37.30
N LEU A 196 17.74 -0.34 -38.49
CA LEU A 196 16.51 -1.11 -38.65
C LEU A 196 16.72 -2.56 -38.21
N LEU A 197 15.89 -3.02 -37.27
CA LEU A 197 15.77 -4.44 -36.92
C LEU A 197 15.06 -5.19 -38.07
N PRO A 198 15.53 -6.39 -38.44
CA PRO A 198 14.87 -7.20 -39.46
C PRO A 198 13.50 -7.70 -38.96
N PRO A 199 12.52 -7.86 -39.87
CA PRO A 199 11.19 -8.33 -39.52
C PRO A 199 11.20 -9.79 -39.06
N LEU A 200 10.38 -10.11 -38.07
CA LEU A 200 10.17 -11.49 -37.61
C LEU A 200 9.48 -12.33 -38.70
N PRO A 201 9.88 -13.60 -38.88
CA PRO A 201 9.20 -14.50 -39.81
C PRO A 201 7.80 -14.84 -39.31
N SER A 202 6.82 -14.70 -40.20
CA SER A 202 5.46 -15.20 -40.04
C SER A 202 5.48 -16.73 -40.03
N GLN A 203 5.03 -17.35 -38.93
CA GLN A 203 4.66 -18.76 -38.94
C GLN A 203 3.28 -18.89 -39.61
N ASP A 204 3.24 -19.64 -40.70
CA ASP A 204 2.01 -20.11 -41.32
C ASP A 204 1.99 -21.64 -41.23
N SER A 205 0.82 -22.16 -40.85
CA SER A 205 0.40 -23.56 -40.62
C SER A 205 0.90 -24.30 -39.38
#